data_AF-H8Z1U0-F1
#
_entry.id   AF-H8Z1U0-F1
#
_cell.length_a   1.000
_cell.length_b   1.000
_cell.length_c   1.000
_cell.angle_alpha   90.00
_cell.angle_beta   90.00
_cell.angle_gamma   90.00
#
_symmetry.space_group_name_H-M   'P 1'
#
loop_
_entity.id
_entity.type
_entity.pdbx_description
1 polymer ?
#
loop_
_entity_poly.entity_id
_entity_poly.type
_entity_poly.pdbx_seq_one_letter_code
_entity_poly.pdbx_strand_id
1 'polypeptide(L)' 'MNKAQLKHIAAALHAIALAQFAVFGYTGLIAQPVAWVQLVLSILGFVNIEFVAVWVLSFVRDLEGE' A
#
# COMPACT_ATOMS: atom_id res chain seq x y z
N MET A 1 -17.65 -4.45 11.60
CA MET A 1 -16.23 -4.15 11.90
C MET A 1 -16.19 -2.76 12.53
N ASN A 2 -15.55 -2.59 13.69
CA ASN A 2 -15.54 -1.31 14.41
C ASN A 2 -14.60 -0.29 13.73
N LYS A 3 -14.87 1.01 13.84
CA LYS A 3 -14.07 2.12 13.27
C LYS A 3 -12.58 1.99 13.60
N ALA A 4 -12.26 1.63 14.84
CA ALA A 4 -10.88 1.41 15.29
C ALA A 4 -10.18 0.28 14.51
N GLN A 5 -10.91 -0.79 14.16
CA GLN A 5 -10.37 -1.91 13.38
C GLN A 5 -10.11 -1.50 11.93
N LEU A 6 -11.00 -0.72 11.32
CA LEU A 6 -10.81 -0.20 9.96
C LEU A 6 -9.59 0.74 9.86
N LYS A 7 -9.40 1.65 10.84
CA LYS A 7 -8.21 2.50 10.91
C LYS A 7 -6.93 1.66 11.09
N HIS A 8 -6.96 0.62 11.92
CA HIS A 8 -5.84 -0.31 12.08
C HIS A 8 -5.51 -1.08 10.81
N ILE A 9 -6.53 -1.57 10.09
CA ILE A 9 -6.36 -2.29 8.83
C ILE A 9 -5.74 -1.38 7.77
N ALA A 10 -6.23 -0.15 7.63
CA ALA A 10 -5.65 0.82 6.70
C ALA A 10 -4.19 1.15 7.03
N ALA A 11 -3.86 1.34 8.31
CA ALA A 11 -2.48 1.58 8.75
C ALA A 11 -1.58 0.36 8.48
N ALA A 12 -2.07 -0.86 8.71
CA ALA A 12 -1.35 -2.08 8.41
C ALA A 12 -1.12 -2.26 6.89
N LEU A 13 -2.13 -1.97 6.07
CA LEU A 13 -2.02 -1.99 4.61
C LEU A 13 -0.96 -1.00 4.11
N HIS A 14 -0.96 0.23 4.64
CA HIS A 14 0.05 1.24 4.33
C HIS A 14 1.46 0.77 4.69
N ALA A 15 1.65 0.19 5.87
CA ALA A 15 2.94 -0.35 6.30
C ALA A 15 3.42 -1.50 5.40
N ILE A 16 2.50 -2.40 5.00
CA ILE A 16 2.81 -3.49 4.07
C ILE A 16 3.19 -2.95 2.69
N ALA A 17 2.45 -1.96 2.18
CA ALA A 17 2.73 -1.33 0.89
C ALA A 17 4.15 -0.75 0.87
N LEU A 18 4.50 0.03 1.90
CA LEU A 18 5.84 0.61 2.05
C LEU A 18 6.93 -0.46 2.14
N ALA A 19 6.73 -1.49 2.96
CA ALA A 19 7.71 -2.56 3.12
C ALA A 19 7.94 -3.33 1.81
N GLN A 20 6.85 -3.69 1.12
CA GLN A 20 6.92 -4.35 -0.19
C GLN A 20 7.66 -3.46 -1.20
N PHE A 21 7.26 -2.19 -1.31
CA PHE A 21 7.87 -1.26 -2.24
C PHE A 21 9.36 -1.05 -1.95
N ALA A 22 9.73 -0.88 -0.68
CA ALA A 22 11.12 -0.71 -0.26
C ALA A 22 11.97 -1.93 -0.66
N VAL A 23 11.51 -3.16 -0.38
CA VAL A 23 12.26 -4.37 -0.70
C VAL A 23 12.34 -4.61 -2.21
N PHE A 24 11.20 -4.66 -2.91
CA PHE A 24 11.17 -5.00 -4.33
C PHE A 24 11.66 -3.86 -5.22
N GLY A 25 11.39 -2.61 -4.83
CA GLY A 25 11.91 -1.42 -5.48
C GLY A 25 13.43 -1.34 -5.36
N TYR A 26 13.98 -1.47 -4.13
CA TYR A 26 15.43 -1.45 -3.93
C TYR A 26 16.13 -2.57 -4.69
N THR A 27 15.66 -3.81 -4.55
CA THR A 27 16.24 -4.97 -5.24
C THR A 27 16.20 -4.84 -6.76
N GLY A 28 15.11 -4.30 -7.32
CA GLY A 28 15.02 -4.05 -8.76
C GLY A 28 15.98 -2.96 -9.25
N LEU A 29 16.28 -1.98 -8.41
CA LEU A 29 17.14 -0.83 -8.72
C LEU A 29 18.64 -1.19 -8.67
N ILE A 30 19.03 -2.09 -7.76
CA ILE A 30 20.42 -2.55 -7.62
C ILE A 30 20.78 -3.72 -8.55
N ALA A 31 19.80 -4.37 -9.17
CA ALA A 31 20.05 -5.45 -10.13
C ALA A 31 20.83 -4.92 -11.36
N GLN A 32 21.73 -5.73 -11.91
CA GLN A 32 22.45 -5.42 -13.15
C GLN A 32 22.21 -6.53 -14.20
N PRO A 33 21.57 -6.22 -15.34
CA PRO A 33 20.94 -4.93 -15.67
C PRO A 33 19.74 -4.61 -14.74
N VAL A 34 19.37 -3.33 -14.66
CA VAL A 34 18.23 -2.87 -13.84
C VAL A 34 16.97 -3.64 -14.21
N ALA A 35 16.29 -4.20 -13.21
CA ALA A 35 15.10 -5.01 -13.41
C ALA A 35 13.84 -4.12 -13.52
N TRP A 36 13.72 -3.40 -14.63
CA TRP A 36 12.63 -2.44 -14.88
C TRP A 36 11.23 -3.01 -14.70
N VAL A 37 11.00 -4.26 -15.12
CA VAL A 37 9.70 -4.93 -14.96
C VAL A 37 9.35 -5.08 -13.47
N GLN A 38 10.29 -5.55 -12.66
CA GLN A 38 10.08 -5.70 -11.21
C GLN A 38 9.85 -4.36 -10.53
N LEU A 39 10.56 -3.32 -10.98
CA LEU A 39 10.44 -1.97 -10.46
C LEU A 39 9.07 -1.34 -10.81
N VAL A 40 8.58 -1.55 -12.03
CA VAL A 40 7.22 -1.12 -12.41
C VAL A 40 6.17 -1.89 -11.62
N LEU A 41 6.32 -3.21 -11.48
CA LEU A 41 5.39 -4.04 -10.71
C LEU A 41 5.37 -3.67 -9.22
N SER A 42 6.51 -3.28 -8.64
CA SER A 42 6.55 -2.83 -7.25
C SER A 42 5.83 -1.50 -7.05
N ILE A 43 5.97 -0.54 -7.98
CA ILE A 43 5.22 0.72 -7.99
C ILE A 43 3.71 0.44 -8.13
N LEU A 44 3.32 -0.40 -9.08
CA LEU A 44 1.92 -0.75 -9.31
C LEU A 44 1.31 -1.47 -8.09
N GLY A 45 2.08 -2.36 -7.45
CA GLY A 45 1.67 -3.02 -6.21
C GLY A 45 1.45 -2.02 -5.08
N PHE A 46 2.39 -1.09 -4.90
CA PHE A 46 2.26 -0.02 -3.90
C PHE A 46 1.00 0.81 -4.10
N VAL A 47 0.80 1.33 -5.32
CA VAL A 47 -0.37 2.18 -5.64
C VAL A 47 -1.68 1.43 -5.42
N ASN A 48 -1.75 0.13 -5.76
CA ASN A 48 -2.95 -0.66 -5.53
C ASN A 48 -3.25 -0.86 -4.04
N ILE A 49 -2.24 -1.18 -3.23
CA ILE A 49 -2.45 -1.39 -1.79
C ILE A 49 -2.81 -0.06 -1.11
N GLU A 50 -2.16 1.04 -1.47
CA GLU A 50 -2.51 2.38 -1.00
C GLU A 50 -3.93 2.78 -1.39
N PHE A 51 -4.34 2.49 -2.63
CA PHE A 51 -5.69 2.75 -3.08
C PHE A 51 -6.73 2.01 -2.22
N VAL A 52 -6.46 0.73 -1.90
CA VAL A 52 -7.33 -0.04 -1.00
C VAL A 52 -7.31 0.53 0.42
N ALA A 53 -6.16 0.95 0.95
CA ALA A 53 -6.07 1.55 2.28
C ALA A 53 -6.90 2.84 2.38
N VAL A 54 -6.81 3.70 1.35
CA VAL A 54 -7.60 4.94 1.26
C VAL A 54 -9.10 4.63 1.11
N TRP A 55 -9.46 3.64 0.30
CA TRP A 55 -10.85 3.19 0.16
C TRP A 55 -11.41 2.61 1.47
N VAL A 56 -10.62 1.87 2.24
CA VAL A 56 -11.01 1.40 3.58
C VAL A 56 -11.25 2.58 4.52
N LEU A 57 -10.41 3.63 4.44
CA LEU A 57 -10.59 4.84 5.26
C LEU A 57 -11.80 5.68 4.84
N SER A 58 -12.20 5.68 3.56
CA SER A 58 -13.38 6.42 3.14
C SER A 58 -14.65 5.93 3.82
N PHE A 59 -14.79 4.61 4.04
CA PHE A 59 -15.90 4.06 4.84
C PHE A 59 -15.90 4.51 6.29
N VAL A 60 -14.71 4.72 6.88
CA VAL A 60 -14.61 5.23 8.26
C VAL A 60 -15.12 6.67 8.33
N ARG A 61 -14.79 7.48 7.32
CA ARG A 61 -15.25 8.87 7.22
C ARG A 61 -16.76 8.95 7.04
N ASP A 62 -17.34 8.11 6.18
CA ASP A 62 -18.79 8.10 5.94
C ASP A 62 -19.55 7.69 7.22
N LEU A 63 -18.99 6.80 8.04
CA LEU A 63 -19.53 6.45 9.37
C LEU A 63 -19.35 7.54 10.44
N GLU A 64 -18.49 8.54 10.22
CA GLU A 64 -18.28 9.70 11.13
C GLU A 64 -19.14 10.92 10.73
N GLY A 65 -19.72 10.92 9.53
CA GLY A 65 -20.57 12.01 9.00
C GLY A 65 -22.08 11.86 9.24
N GLU A 66 -22.52 10.70 9.74
CA GLU A 66 -23.86 10.46 10.31
C GLU A 66 -23.82 10.53 11.84
#